data_AF-A0A6L7GSQ1-F1
#
_entry.id   AF-A0A6L7GSQ1-F1
#
_cell.length_a   1.000
_cell.length_b   1.000
_cell.length_c   1.000
_cell.angle_alpha   90.00
_cell.angle_beta   90.00
_cell.angle_gamma   90.00
#
_symmetry.space_group_name_H-M   'P 1'
#
loop_
_entity.id
_entity.type
_entity.pdbx_description
1 polymer ?
#
loop_
_entity_poly.entity_id
_entity_poly.type
_entity_poly.pdbx_seq_one_letter_code
_entity_poly.pdbx_strand_id
1 'polypeptide(L)'
;MTVIDQTGASTFDAAPDAPITGFDTAIAMAEAASCGNVSWWNTIRSHADDPAAGEYATSVLLAQLLVSTAHRLGIPVADVWERTRRTGRLPD
;
A
#
# COMPACT_ATOMS: atom_id res chain seq x y z
N MET A 1 3.45 21.62 -45.95
CA MET A 1 3.28 22.21 -44.61
C MET A 1 2.03 21.57 -44.03
N THR A 2 2.21 20.47 -43.30
CA THR A 2 1.11 19.65 -42.80
C THR A 2 0.94 19.96 -41.33
N VAL A 3 -0.18 20.60 -40.97
CA VAL A 3 -0.58 20.81 -39.58
C VAL A 3 -1.30 19.53 -39.16
N ILE A 4 -0.74 18.82 -38.17
CA ILE A 4 -1.42 17.70 -37.51
C ILE A 4 -2.20 18.31 -36.35
N ASP A 5 -3.53 18.32 -36.47
CA ASP A 5 -4.41 18.60 -35.35
C ASP A 5 -4.31 17.44 -34.35
N GLN A 6 -3.63 17.66 -33.23
CA GLN A 6 -3.62 16.75 -32.09
C GLN A 6 -4.55 17.29 -31.02
N THR A 7 -5.87 17.20 -31.26
CA THR A 7 -6.86 17.30 -30.18
C THR A 7 -7.67 16.02 -30.10
N GLY A 8 -6.96 14.89 -29.92
CA GLY A 8 -7.57 13.66 -29.44
C GLY A 8 -7.86 13.81 -27.95
N ALA A 9 -9.08 14.22 -27.61
CA ALA A 9 -9.59 14.10 -26.25
C ALA A 9 -9.44 12.63 -25.82
N SER A 10 -8.48 12.37 -24.93
CA SER A 10 -8.38 11.07 -24.26
C SER A 10 -9.53 11.02 -23.25
N THR A 11 -10.69 10.59 -23.72
CA THR A 11 -11.77 10.12 -22.84
C THR A 11 -11.20 8.91 -22.10
N PHE A 12 -10.81 9.11 -20.84
CA PHE A 12 -10.67 8.02 -19.90
C PHE A 12 -12.08 7.48 -19.66
N ASP A 13 -12.56 6.67 -20.59
CA ASP A 13 -13.72 5.81 -20.38
C ASP A 13 -13.28 4.74 -19.39
N ALA A 14 -13.27 5.12 -18.11
CA ALA A 14 -13.02 4.22 -17.01
C ALA A 14 -14.23 3.28 -16.93
N ALA A 15 -14.13 2.14 -17.61
CA ALA A 15 -14.97 0.99 -17.28
C ALA A 15 -14.95 0.81 -15.75
N PRO A 16 -16.09 0.48 -15.10
CA PRO A 16 -16.08 0.26 -13.66
C PRO A 16 -15.06 -0.84 -13.37
N ASP A 17 -14.00 -0.49 -12.64
CA ASP A 17 -12.94 -1.42 -12.26
C ASP A 17 -13.61 -2.64 -11.62
N ALA A 18 -13.41 -3.80 -12.24
CA ALA A 18 -13.91 -5.04 -11.69
C ALA A 18 -13.34 -5.19 -10.27
N PRO A 19 -14.16 -5.55 -9.27
CA PRO A 19 -13.70 -5.67 -7.90
C PRO A 19 -12.53 -6.66 -7.84
N ILE A 20 -11.38 -6.18 -7.38
CA ILE A 20 -10.18 -6.99 -7.22
C ILE A 20 -10.49 -8.04 -6.15
N THR A 21 -10.50 -9.31 -6.56
CA THR A 21 -10.74 -10.42 -5.63
C THR A 21 -9.70 -10.35 -4.50
N GLY A 22 -10.14 -10.46 -3.25
CA GLY A 22 -9.26 -10.39 -2.07
C GLY A 22 -8.97 -8.98 -1.54
N PHE A 23 -9.39 -7.91 -2.23
CA PHE A 23 -9.14 -6.53 -1.82
C PHE A 23 -9.78 -6.16 -0.48
N ASP A 24 -11.03 -6.56 -0.24
CA ASP A 24 -11.70 -6.31 1.05
C ASP A 24 -11.01 -7.02 2.21
N THR A 25 -10.54 -8.26 1.98
CA THR A 25 -9.74 -9.00 2.96
C THR A 25 -8.43 -8.28 3.25
N ALA A 26 -7.77 -7.76 2.21
CA ALA A 26 -6.54 -7.00 2.32
C ALA A 26 -6.72 -5.70 3.13
N ILE A 27 -7.82 -4.97 2.90
CA ILE A 27 -8.19 -3.78 3.68
C ILE A 27 -8.44 -4.16 5.14
N ALA A 28 -9.25 -5.17 5.42
CA ALA A 28 -9.54 -5.60 6.79
C ALA A 28 -8.26 -6.03 7.53
N MET A 29 -7.31 -6.70 6.84
CA MET A 29 -6.02 -7.06 7.42
C MET A 29 -5.17 -5.82 7.73
N ALA A 30 -5.16 -4.84 6.83
CA ALA A 30 -4.45 -3.58 7.00
C ALA A 30 -5.01 -2.75 8.16
N GLU A 31 -6.34 -2.70 8.32
CA GLU A 31 -7.01 -2.04 9.43
C GLU A 31 -6.67 -2.69 10.76
N ALA A 32 -6.79 -4.02 10.84
CA ALA A 32 -6.43 -4.80 12.03
C ALA A 32 -4.99 -4.56 12.45
N ALA A 33 -4.09 -4.48 11.47
CA ALA A 33 -2.69 -4.20 11.69
C ALA A 33 -2.45 -2.76 12.18
N SER A 34 -3.14 -1.75 11.63
CA SER A 34 -3.05 -0.36 12.10
C SER A 34 -3.56 -0.18 13.54
N CYS A 35 -4.59 -0.94 13.91
CA CYS A 35 -5.16 -0.89 15.25
C CYS A 35 -4.33 -1.69 16.28
N GLY A 36 -3.23 -2.32 15.86
CA GLY A 36 -2.45 -3.22 16.73
C GLY A 36 -3.22 -4.45 17.21
N ASN A 37 -4.32 -4.82 16.53
CA ASN A 37 -5.19 -5.92 16.93
C ASN A 37 -4.72 -7.24 16.30
N VAL A 38 -3.72 -7.85 16.93
CA VAL A 38 -3.08 -9.08 16.46
C VAL A 38 -4.04 -10.26 16.37
N SER A 39 -5.05 -10.32 17.26
CA SER A 39 -6.08 -11.38 17.21
C SER A 39 -6.97 -11.24 15.99
N TRP A 40 -7.43 -10.03 15.69
CA TRP A 40 -8.22 -9.74 14.50
C TRP A 40 -7.43 -9.98 13.22
N TRP A 41 -6.17 -9.55 13.18
CA TRP A 41 -5.26 -9.82 12.07
C TRP A 41 -5.07 -11.33 11.83
N ASN A 42 -4.87 -12.12 12.89
CA ASN A 42 -4.74 -13.56 12.77
C ASN A 42 -6.03 -14.25 12.30
N THR A 43 -7.18 -13.79 12.77
CA THR A 43 -8.49 -14.29 12.31
C THR A 43 -8.67 -14.06 10.82
N ILE A 44 -8.33 -12.88 10.30
CA ILE A 44 -8.46 -12.62 8.87
C ILE A 44 -7.44 -13.44 8.07
N ARG A 45 -6.17 -13.47 8.52
CA ARG A 45 -5.11 -14.27 7.88
C ARG A 45 -5.46 -15.76 7.79
N SER A 46 -6.09 -16.34 8.81
CA SER A 46 -6.44 -17.77 8.82
C SER A 46 -7.59 -18.13 7.89
N HIS A 47 -8.36 -17.14 7.42
CA HIS A 47 -9.50 -17.31 6.52
C HIS A 47 -9.29 -16.57 5.18
N ALA A 48 -8.07 -16.05 4.94
CA ALA A 48 -7.75 -15.39 3.69
C ALA A 48 -7.51 -16.46 2.62
N ASP A 49 -8.42 -16.53 1.65
CA ASP A 49 -8.31 -17.44 0.49
C ASP A 49 -7.28 -16.94 -0.53
N ASP A 50 -6.95 -15.64 -0.49
CA ASP A 50 -6.05 -14.99 -1.43
C ASP A 50 -4.67 -14.69 -0.79
N PRO A 51 -3.57 -15.27 -1.31
CA PRO A 51 -2.23 -14.95 -0.85
C PRO A 51 -1.84 -13.47 -1.07
N ALA A 52 -2.41 -12.76 -2.05
CA ALA A 52 -2.11 -11.35 -2.30
C ALA A 52 -2.62 -10.40 -1.20
N ALA A 53 -3.62 -10.83 -0.40
CA ALA A 53 -4.10 -10.07 0.75
C ALA A 53 -2.99 -9.88 1.82
N GLY A 54 -2.12 -10.87 1.98
CA GLY A 54 -0.96 -10.80 2.88
C GLY A 54 0.09 -9.79 2.40
N GLU A 55 0.32 -9.70 1.10
CA GLU A 55 1.30 -8.77 0.50
C GLU A 55 0.87 -7.31 0.66
N TYR A 56 -0.41 -7.03 0.42
CA TYR A 56 -0.98 -5.70 0.64
C TYR A 56 -0.94 -5.32 2.13
N ALA A 57 -1.39 -6.20 3.03
CA ALA A 57 -1.37 -5.93 4.47
C ALA A 57 0.06 -5.67 4.98
N THR A 58 1.04 -6.41 4.47
CA THR A 58 2.46 -6.20 4.78
C THR A 58 2.95 -4.84 4.26
N SER A 59 2.51 -4.43 3.07
CA SER A 59 2.84 -3.12 2.49
C SER A 59 2.28 -1.96 3.32
N VAL A 60 1.05 -2.08 3.84
CA VAL A 60 0.44 -1.07 4.71
C VAL A 60 1.17 -0.98 6.06
N LEU A 61 1.51 -2.12 6.66
CA LEU A 61 2.31 -2.17 7.89
C LEU A 61 3.68 -1.50 7.69
N LEU A 62 4.34 -1.80 6.58
CA LEU A 62 5.61 -1.16 6.22
C LEU A 62 5.45 0.36 6.09
N ALA A 63 4.40 0.84 5.42
CA ALA A 63 4.13 2.26 5.30
C ALA A 63 3.97 2.95 6.67
N GLN A 64 3.24 2.34 7.61
CA GLN A 64 3.08 2.87 8.97
C GLN A 64 4.39 2.87 9.77
N LEU A 65 5.20 1.83 9.62
CA LEU A 65 6.54 1.76 10.23
C LEU A 65 7.46 2.86 9.70
N LEU A 66 7.42 3.13 8.40
CA LEU A 66 8.19 4.22 7.80
C LEU A 66 7.74 5.59 8.31
N VAL A 67 6.43 5.83 8.39
CA VAL A 67 5.85 7.09 8.90
C VAL A 67 6.20 7.30 10.38
N SER A 68 6.02 6.29 11.22
CA SER A 68 6.36 6.38 12.65
C SER A 68 7.86 6.62 12.88
N THR A 69 8.71 5.98 12.08
CA THR A 69 10.17 6.21 12.13
C THR A 69 10.54 7.62 11.68
N ALA A 70 9.94 8.11 10.60
CA ALA A 70 10.12 9.48 10.13
C ALA A 70 9.74 10.52 11.20
N HIS A 71 8.60 10.31 11.86
CA HIS A 71 8.17 11.16 12.97
C HIS A 71 9.15 11.14 14.15
N ARG A 72 9.64 9.95 14.54
CA ARG A 72 10.61 9.82 15.64
C ARG A 72 11.93 10.56 15.34
N LEU A 73 12.38 10.50 14.09
CA LEU A 73 13.65 11.08 13.65
C LEU A 73 13.54 12.55 13.20
N GLY A 74 12.33 13.08 13.01
CA GLY A 74 12.10 14.44 12.52
C GLY A 74 12.54 14.65 11.06
N ILE A 75 12.51 13.60 10.24
CA ILE A 75 12.94 13.62 8.83
C ILE A 75 11.81 13.20 7.88
N PRO A 76 11.87 13.53 6.57
CA PRO A 76 10.88 13.09 5.59
C PRO A 76 10.76 11.57 5.46
N VAL A 77 9.54 11.06 5.27
CA VAL A 77 9.25 9.63 5.06
C VAL A 77 9.99 9.07 3.85
N ALA A 78 10.14 9.87 2.79
CA ALA A 78 10.88 9.49 1.58
C ALA A 78 12.35 9.15 1.88
N ASP A 79 12.99 9.89 2.80
CA ASP A 79 14.39 9.66 3.16
C ASP A 79 14.55 8.39 4.01
N VAL A 80 13.59 8.13 4.91
CA VAL A 80 13.51 6.86 5.67
C VAL A 80 13.36 5.68 4.71
N TRP A 81 12.47 5.81 3.72
CA TRP A 81 12.25 4.77 2.71
C TRP A 81 13.49 4.51 1.87
N GLU A 82 14.13 5.57 1.37
CA GLU A 82 15.36 5.46 0.57
C GLU A 82 16.48 4.78 1.35
N ARG A 83 16.67 5.15 2.62
CA ARG A 83 17.66 4.51 3.48
C ARG A 83 17.32 3.05 3.73
N THR A 84 16.07 2.74 4.06
CA THR A 84 15.60 1.38 4.33
C THR A 84 15.76 0.47 3.11
N ARG A 85 15.44 0.95 1.91
CA ARG A 85 15.65 0.19 0.66
C ARG A 85 17.10 -0.14 0.40
N ARG A 86 18.02 0.80 0.71
CA ARG A 86 19.45 0.61 0.47
C ARG A 86 20.10 -0.33 1.49
N THR A 87 19.64 -0.32 2.73
CA THR A 87 20.28 -1.06 3.84
C THR A 87 19.53 -2.33 4.24
N GLY A 88 18.27 -2.47 3.85
CA GLY A 88 17.36 -3.50 4.33
C GLY A 88 16.99 -3.35 5.82
N ARG A 89 17.25 -2.18 6.43
CA ARG A 89 17.02 -1.93 7.86
C ARG A 89 16.36 -0.57 8.09
N LEU A 90 15.43 -0.51 9.04
CA LEU A 90 14.89 0.75 9.51
C LEU A 90 15.99 1.55 10.24
N PRO A 91 16.03 2.88 10.06
CA PRO A 91 16.95 3.73 10.82
C PRO A 91 16.49 3.86 12.28
N ASP A 92 17.46 3.81 13.19
CA ASP A 92 17.26 3.86 14.64
C ASP A 92 17.10 5.31 15.13
#